data_AF-A0A949CNH9-F1
#
_entry.id   AF-A0A949CNH9-F1
#
_cell.length_a   1.000
_cell.length_b   1.000
_cell.length_c   1.000
_cell.angle_alpha   90.00
_cell.angle_beta   90.00
_cell.angle_gamma   90.00
#
_symmetry.space_group_name_H-M   'P 1'
#
loop_
_entity.id
_entity.type
_entity.pdbx_description
1 polymer ?
#
loop_
_entity_poly.entity_id
_entity_poly.type
_entity_poly.pdbx_seq_one_letter_code
_entity_poly.pdbx_strand_id
1 'polypeptide(L)' 'MDAGVRQKRVEALELIKNKALGMAKEGRDSLEVRDFVSNAKKELAYELPDEEAFGKAVKATMAYKRKKERQS' A
#
# COMPACT_ATOMS: atom_id res chain seq x y z
N MET A 1 6.06 -15.31 -2.20
CA MET A 1 4.59 -15.25 -2.37
C MET A 1 4.11 -16.37 -3.27
N ASP A 2 3.02 -17.03 -2.88
CA ASP A 2 2.19 -17.77 -3.83
C ASP A 2 1.64 -16.79 -4.88
N ALA A 3 1.72 -17.16 -6.16
CA ALA A 3 1.38 -16.28 -7.28
C ALA A 3 -0.06 -15.74 -7.18
N GLY A 4 -0.96 -16.54 -6.60
CA GLY A 4 -2.37 -16.16 -6.40
C GLY A 4 -2.60 -15.01 -5.42
N VAL A 5 -1.81 -14.90 -4.34
CA VAL A 5 -1.97 -13.82 -3.35
C VAL A 5 -1.54 -12.48 -3.93
N ARG A 6 -0.45 -12.47 -4.71
CA ARG A 6 0.02 -11.27 -5.39
C ARG A 6 -0.99 -10.78 -6.41
N GLN A 7 -1.57 -11.69 -7.19
CA GLN A 7 -2.57 -11.35 -8.20
C GLN A 7 -3.83 -10.72 -7.56
N LYS A 8 -4.38 -11.34 -6.51
CA LYS A 8 -5.54 -10.78 -5.76
C LYS A 8 -5.26 -9.38 -5.21
N ARG A 9 -4.04 -9.15 -4.73
CA ARG A 9 -3.63 -7.83 -4.23
C ARG A 9 -3.56 -6.78 -5.34
N VAL A 10 -3.07 -7.16 -6.53
CA VAL A 10 -3.05 -6.27 -7.71
C VAL A 10 -4.47 -5.94 -8.15
N GLU A 11 -5.34 -6.93 -8.28
CA GLU A 11 -6.75 -6.74 -8.65
C GLU A 11 -7.46 -5.80 -7.66
N ALA A 12 -7.27 -5.99 -6.35
CA ALA A 12 -7.83 -5.11 -5.33
C ALA A 12 -7.30 -3.66 -5.43
N LEU A 13 -6.00 -3.48 -5.70
CA LEU A 13 -5.42 -2.15 -5.90
C LEU A 13 -5.96 -1.46 -7.16
N GLU A 14 -6.24 -2.21 -8.23
CA GLU A 14 -6.87 -1.68 -9.44
C GLU A 14 -8.31 -1.22 -9.20
N LEU A 15 -9.09 -1.97 -8.41
CA LEU A 15 -10.44 -1.56 -8.02
C LEU A 15 -10.43 -0.26 -7.21
N ILE A 16 -9.51 -0.13 -6.23
CA ILE A 16 -9.33 1.10 -5.45
C ILE A 16 -8.99 2.28 -6.37
N LYS A 17 -8.06 2.08 -7.32
CA LYS A 17 -7.69 3.11 -8.30
C LYS A 17 -8.89 3.55 -9.14
N ASN A 18 -9.65 2.60 -9.68
CA ASN A 18 -10.79 2.91 -10.54
C ASN A 18 -11.88 3.68 -9.79
N LYS A 19 -12.15 3.31 -8.53
CA LYS A 19 -13.10 4.05 -7.69
C LYS A 19 -12.60 5.46 -7.38
N ALA A 20 -11.31 5.64 -7.05
CA ALA A 20 -10.73 6.95 -6.80
C ALA A 20 -10.80 7.86 -8.04
N LEU A 21 -10.56 7.31 -9.23
CA LEU A 21 -10.72 8.04 -10.49
C LEU A 21 -12.18 8.41 -10.75
N GLY A 22 -13.14 7.54 -10.40
CA GLY A 22 -14.57 7.84 -10.45
C GLY A 22 -14.93 9.03 -9.55
N MET A 23 -14.50 8.99 -8.28
CA MET A 23 -14.71 10.08 -7.33
C MET A 23 -14.13 11.41 -7.82
N ALA A 24 -12.91 11.38 -8.39
CA ALA A 24 -12.30 12.57 -8.96
C ALA A 24 -13.09 13.12 -10.16
N LYS A 25 -13.58 12.25 -11.04
CA LYS A 25 -14.44 12.64 -12.19
C LYS A 25 -15.78 13.21 -11.76
N GLU A 26 -16.33 12.73 -10.65
CA GLU A 26 -17.56 13.24 -10.03
C GLU A 26 -17.36 14.60 -9.33
N GLY A 27 -16.13 15.13 -9.33
CA GLY A 27 -15.81 16.42 -8.71
C GLY A 27 -15.70 16.37 -7.19
N ARG A 28 -15.46 15.18 -6.61
CA ARG A 28 -15.24 15.02 -5.16
C ARG A 28 -13.97 15.75 -4.75
N ASP A 29 -13.95 16.19 -3.49
CA ASP A 29 -12.82 16.96 -2.98
C ASP A 29 -11.54 16.12 -2.95
N SER A 30 -10.40 16.78 -3.16
CA SER A 30 -9.10 16.14 -3.20
C SER A 30 -8.71 15.43 -1.90
N LEU A 31 -9.14 15.96 -0.74
CA LEU A 31 -8.93 15.31 0.56
C LEU A 31 -9.82 14.09 0.69
N GLU A 32 -11.08 14.15 0.26
CA GLU A 32 -11.99 12.99 0.27
C GLU A 32 -11.45 11.84 -0.59
N VAL A 33 -10.94 12.14 -1.80
CA VAL A 33 -10.34 11.13 -2.68
C VAL A 33 -9.09 10.53 -2.04
N ARG A 34 -8.23 11.35 -1.43
CA ARG A 34 -7.00 10.89 -0.76
C ARG A 34 -7.32 10.03 0.46
N ASP A 35 -8.31 10.43 1.25
CA ASP A 35 -8.70 9.74 2.47
C ASP A 35 -9.34 8.38 2.12
N PHE A 36 -10.17 8.32 1.07
CA PHE A 36 -10.65 7.06 0.50
C PHE A 36 -9.49 6.11 0.12
N VAL A 37 -8.52 6.57 -0.67
CA VAL A 37 -7.38 5.74 -1.08
C VAL A 37 -6.58 5.26 0.13
N SER A 38 -6.40 6.13 1.13
CA SER A 38 -5.63 5.81 2.33
C SER A 38 -6.32 4.76 3.19
N ASN A 39 -7.64 4.87 3.38
CA ASN A 39 -8.41 3.91 4.17
C ASN A 39 -8.57 2.57 3.44
N ALA A 40 -8.89 2.59 2.14
CA ALA A 40 -9.04 1.37 1.35
C ALA A 40 -7.73 0.55 1.29
N LYS A 41 -6.56 1.22 1.23
CA LYS A 41 -5.26 0.53 1.30
C LYS A 41 -4.97 -0.07 2.68
N LYS A 42 -5.44 0.56 3.76
CA LYS A 42 -5.31 0.01 5.12
C LYS A 42 -6.16 -1.25 5.26
N GLU A 43 -7.42 -1.21 4.83
CA GLU A 43 -8.33 -2.36 4.83
C GLU A 43 -7.75 -3.52 4.02
N LEU A 44 -7.27 -3.25 2.79
CA LEU A 44 -6.62 -4.27 1.97
C LEU A 44 -5.36 -4.87 2.64
N ALA A 45 -4.62 -4.09 3.42
CA ALA A 45 -3.46 -4.59 4.15
C ALA A 45 -3.84 -5.52 5.31
N TYR A 46 -5.03 -5.34 5.91
CA TYR A 46 -5.57 -6.27 6.91
C TYR A 46 -6.12 -7.54 6.27
N GLU A 47 -6.81 -7.43 5.13
CA GLU A 47 -7.43 -8.58 4.44
C GLU A 47 -6.42 -9.46 3.69
N LEU A 48 -5.43 -8.83 3.05
CA LEU A 48 -4.37 -9.49 2.29
C LEU A 48 -3.01 -8.96 2.74
N PRO A 49 -2.55 -9.35 3.93
CA PRO A 49 -1.25 -8.91 4.44
C PRO A 49 -0.13 -9.36 3.50
N ASP A 50 0.65 -8.38 3.06
CA ASP A 50 1.83 -8.60 2.24
C ASP A 50 3.04 -8.77 3.17
N GLU A 51 3.12 -9.92 3.82
CA GLU A 51 4.16 -10.26 4.77
C GLU A 51 5.57 -10.21 4.14
N GLU A 52 5.68 -10.48 2.84
CA GLU A 52 6.96 -10.45 2.13
C GLU A 52 7.43 -9.00 1.91
N ALA A 53 6.55 -8.10 1.48
CA ALA A 53 6.86 -6.67 1.35
C ALA A 53 7.08 -6.03 2.72
N PHE A 54 6.31 -6.42 3.74
CA PHE A 54 6.54 -5.99 5.12
C PHE A 54 7.91 -6.43 5.61
N GLY A 55 8.27 -7.72 5.43
CA GLY A 55 9.58 -8.24 5.78
C GLY A 55 10.72 -7.55 5.03
N LYS A 56 10.53 -7.24 3.74
CA LYS A 56 11.49 -6.46 2.94
C LYS A 56 11.63 -5.02 3.44
N ALA A 57 10.52 -4.35 3.74
CA ALA A 57 10.52 -3.00 4.29
C ALA A 57 11.24 -2.95 5.64
N VAL A 58 10.92 -3.87 6.56
CA VAL A 58 11.60 -3.99 7.86
C VAL A 58 13.10 -4.23 7.68
N LYS A 59 13.50 -5.14 6.78
CA LYS A 59 14.92 -5.39 6.49
C LYS A 59 15.61 -4.15 5.93
N ALA A 60 14.99 -3.43 5.02
CA ALA A 60 15.54 -2.19 4.45
C ALA A 60 15.71 -1.10 5.51
N THR A 61 14.71 -0.91 6.39
CA THR A 61 14.77 0.05 7.50
C THR A 61 15.87 -0.32 8.50
N MET A 62 15.98 -1.59 8.87
CA MET A 62 17.04 -2.07 9.78
C MET A 62 18.43 -1.91 9.15
N ALA A 63 18.59 -2.18 7.85
CA ALA A 63 19.83 -1.96 7.14
C ALA A 63 20.23 -0.49 7.11
N TYR A 64 19.26 0.42 6.88
CA TYR A 64 19.49 1.86 6.94
C TYR A 64 19.94 2.32 8.34
N LYS A 65 19.27 1.86 9.41
CA LYS A 65 19.66 2.17 10.80
C LYS A 65 21.09 1.72 11.11
N ARG A 66 21.44 0.47 10.79
CA ARG A 66 22.80 -0.07 10.99
C ARG A 66 23.86 0.69 10.19
N LYS A 67 23.53 1.15 8.99
CA LYS A 67 24.43 1.98 8.18
C LYS A 67 24.67 3.35 8.84
N LYS A 68 23.61 3.96 9.41
CA LYS A 68 23.70 5.24 10.12
C LYS A 68 24.55 5.13 11.39
N GLU A 69 24.40 4.05 12.16
CA GLU A 69 25.20 3.77 13.38
C GLU A 69 26.69 3.50 13.10
N ARG A 70 27.04 2.99 11.92
CA ARG A 70 28.44 2.79 11.51
C ARG A 70 29.12 4.05 10.97
N GLN A 71 28.35 5.11 10.69
CA GLN A 71 28.85 6.39 10.17
C GLN A 71 28.90 7.49 11.23
N SER A 72 28.47 7.19 12.46
CA SER A 72 28.59 8.02 13.67
C SER A 72 29.71 7.49 14.56
#